data_AF-A0AAU1VY56-F1
#
_entry.id   AF-A0AAU1VY56-F1
#
_cell.length_a   1.000
_cell.length_b   1.000
_cell.length_c   1.000
_cell.angle_alpha   90.00
_cell.angle_beta   90.00
_cell.angle_gamma   90.00
#
_symmetry.space_group_name_H-M   'P 1'
#
loop_
_entity.id
_entity.type
_entity.pdbx_description
1 polymer ?
#
loop_
_entity_poly.entity_id
_entity_poly.type
_entity_poly.pdbx_seq_one_letter_code
_entity_poly.pdbx_strand_id
1 'polypeptide(L)'
;MTAEPWAVRLSPQAAKTLTELPPAARETVRDVLDIAVRSPWGWPQWNTGDPEGEGVRAASIGQLSIVYVINQLTRHLAVLDIVWLG
;
A
#
# COMPACT_ATOMS: atom_id res chain seq x y z
N MET A 1 -21.84 -6.52 9.75
CA MET A 1 -21.42 -5.11 9.78
C MET A 1 -20.29 -4.94 8.79
N THR A 2 -20.57 -4.45 7.58
CA THR A 2 -19.51 -4.07 6.63
C THR A 2 -18.90 -2.77 7.12
N ALA A 3 -17.73 -2.86 7.76
CA ALA A 3 -16.96 -1.69 8.12
C ALA A 3 -16.61 -0.94 6.82
N GLU A 4 -16.81 0.38 6.76
CA GLU A 4 -16.44 1.21 5.61
C GLU A 4 -14.99 0.95 5.12
N PRO A 5 -14.74 0.85 3.81
CA PRO A 5 -13.38 0.61 3.31
C PRO A 5 -12.45 1.77 3.71
N TRP A 6 -11.19 1.46 4.00
CA TRP A 6 -10.19 2.47 4.36
C TRP A 6 -9.92 3.39 3.17
N ALA A 7 -9.80 4.70 3.41
CA ALA A 7 -9.41 5.63 2.35
C ALA A 7 -7.94 5.42 1.97
N VAL A 8 -7.56 5.63 0.70
CA VAL A 8 -6.16 5.58 0.27
C VAL A 8 -5.67 6.99 -0.03
N ARG A 9 -4.47 7.32 0.46
CA ARG A 9 -3.77 8.57 0.15
C ARG A 9 -2.38 8.24 -0.38
N LEU A 10 -2.05 8.77 -1.55
CA LEU A 10 -0.73 8.59 -2.14
C LEU A 10 0.19 9.72 -1.70
N SER A 11 1.42 9.40 -1.34
CA SER A 11 2.50 10.38 -1.30
C SER A 11 2.72 10.97 -2.70
N PRO A 12 3.31 12.18 -2.83
CA PRO A 12 3.64 12.75 -4.13
C PRO A 12 4.52 11.81 -4.98
N GLN A 13 5.45 11.11 -4.35
CA GLN A 13 6.33 10.14 -5.01
C GLN A 13 5.55 8.92 -5.50
N ALA A 14 4.70 8.32 -4.65
CA ALA A 14 3.87 7.19 -5.04
C ALA A 14 2.90 7.55 -6.18
N ALA A 15 2.31 8.76 -6.13
CA ALA A 15 1.46 9.27 -7.20
C ALA A 15 2.24 9.41 -8.51
N LYS A 16 3.47 9.95 -8.47
CA LYS A 16 4.33 10.05 -9.64
C LYS A 16 4.65 8.66 -10.20
N THR A 17 5.15 7.73 -9.39
CA THR A 17 5.49 6.38 -9.86
C THR A 17 4.29 5.70 -10.50
N LEU A 18 3.10 5.81 -9.90
CA LEU A 18 1.87 5.23 -10.44
C LEU A 18 1.55 5.72 -11.87
N THR A 19 1.86 6.98 -12.20
CA THR A 19 1.66 7.52 -13.55
C THR A 19 2.65 6.98 -14.58
N GLU A 20 3.84 6.59 -14.14
CA GLU A 20 4.93 6.11 -14.99
C GLU A 20 4.87 4.59 -15.24
N LEU A 21 4.13 3.84 -14.42
CA LEU A 21 3.96 2.39 -14.56
C LEU A 21 3.35 1.98 -15.90
N PRO A 22 3.70 0.80 -16.45
CA PRO A 22 2.94 0.16 -17.54
C PRO A 22 1.48 -0.10 -17.15
N PRO A 23 0.52 -0.16 -18.10
CA PRO A 23 -0.90 -0.36 -17.80
C PRO A 23 -1.19 -1.59 -16.92
N ALA A 24 -0.54 -2.72 -17.21
CA ALA A 24 -0.70 -3.95 -16.43
C ALA A 24 -0.24 -3.77 -14.97
N ALA A 25 0.89 -3.09 -14.73
CA ALA A 25 1.37 -2.82 -13.38
C ALA A 25 0.44 -1.86 -12.61
N ARG A 26 -0.19 -0.88 -13.29
CA ARG A 26 -1.20 -0.01 -12.66
C ARG A 26 -2.44 -0.78 -12.24
N GLU A 27 -2.85 -1.79 -12.99
CA GLU A 27 -3.95 -2.67 -12.63
C GLU A 27 -3.61 -3.48 -11.38
N THR A 28 -2.41 -4.09 -11.34
CA THR A 28 -1.93 -4.78 -10.13
C THR A 28 -1.87 -3.85 -8.91
N VAL A 29 -1.46 -2.59 -9.07
CA VAL A 29 -1.50 -1.61 -7.96
C VAL A 29 -2.93 -1.43 -7.44
N ARG A 30 -3.92 -1.31 -8.33
CA ARG A 30 -5.33 -1.15 -7.93
C ARG A 30 -5.82 -2.39 -7.18
N ASP A 31 -5.52 -3.58 -7.68
CA ASP A 31 -5.94 -4.84 -7.05
C ASP A 31 -5.34 -5.01 -5.66
N VAL A 32 -4.04 -4.71 -5.52
CA VAL A 32 -3.34 -4.78 -4.23
C VAL A 32 -3.92 -3.76 -3.23
N LEU A 33 -4.18 -2.52 -3.67
CA LEU A 33 -4.78 -1.50 -2.81
C LEU A 33 -6.22 -1.87 -2.43
N ASP A 34 -7.00 -2.45 -3.34
CA ASP A 34 -8.35 -2.93 -3.10
C ASP A 34 -8.38 -4.05 -2.04
N ILE A 35 -7.38 -4.93 -2.03
CA ILE A 35 -7.17 -5.90 -0.94
C ILE A 35 -6.77 -5.19 0.36
N ALA A 36 -5.81 -4.27 0.30
CA ALA A 36 -5.28 -3.59 1.49
C ALA A 36 -6.35 -2.77 2.22
N VAL A 37 -7.27 -2.10 1.51
CA VAL A 37 -8.36 -1.33 2.14
C VAL A 37 -9.40 -2.20 2.86
N ARG A 38 -9.50 -3.49 2.48
CA ARG A 38 -10.36 -4.47 3.17
C ARG A 38 -9.64 -5.17 4.32
N SER A 39 -8.34 -5.36 4.20
CA SER A 39 -7.51 -6.02 5.22
C SER A 39 -6.16 -5.30 5.37
N PRO A 40 -6.11 -4.15 6.09
CA PRO A 40 -4.90 -3.34 6.20
C PRO A 40 -3.71 -4.08 6.82
N TRP A 41 -3.96 -5.01 7.74
CA TRP A 41 -2.95 -5.84 8.39
C TRP A 41 -2.72 -7.18 7.67
N GLY A 42 -3.38 -7.42 6.53
CA GLY A 42 -3.23 -8.67 5.77
C GLY A 42 -1.86 -8.83 5.11
N TRP A 43 -1.12 -7.74 4.95
CA TRP A 43 0.24 -7.74 4.42
C TRP A 43 1.29 -7.70 5.55
N PRO A 44 2.47 -8.32 5.35
CA PRO A 44 3.51 -8.37 6.37
C PRO A 44 4.00 -6.97 6.73
N GLN A 45 4.55 -6.85 7.94
CA GLN A 45 5.25 -5.64 8.36
C GLN A 45 6.45 -5.41 7.44
N TRP A 46 6.66 -4.15 7.02
CA TRP A 46 7.73 -3.81 6.09
C TRP A 46 9.12 -4.11 6.67
N ASN A 47 9.33 -3.78 7.95
CA ASN A 47 10.56 -4.08 8.68
C ASN A 47 10.21 -4.69 10.03
N THR A 48 10.40 -6.01 10.17
CA THR A 48 10.11 -6.73 11.42
C THR A 48 11.09 -6.43 12.54
N GLY A 49 12.24 -5.83 12.23
CA GLY A 49 13.22 -5.37 13.22
C GLY A 49 12.92 -3.98 13.77
N ASP A 50 11.92 -3.28 13.22
CA ASP A 50 11.52 -1.95 13.66
C ASP A 50 10.23 -2.03 14.51
N PRO A 51 10.34 -1.96 15.85
CA PRO A 51 9.17 -2.02 16.73
C PRO A 51 8.26 -0.78 16.59
N GLU A 52 8.78 0.37 16.14
CA GLU A 52 7.98 1.57 15.89
C GLU A 52 7.24 1.47 14.54
N GLY A 53 7.74 0.62 13.65
CA GLY A 53 7.21 0.35 12.32
C GLY A 53 6.00 -0.59 12.27
N GLU A 54 5.34 -0.91 13.39
CA GLU A 54 4.18 -1.81 13.41
C GLU A 54 3.07 -1.31 12.45
N GLY A 55 2.92 -0.01 12.27
CA GLY A 55 1.94 0.54 11.32
C GLY A 55 2.31 0.36 9.84
N VAL A 56 3.55 0.01 9.52
CA VAL A 56 4.11 0.03 8.16
C VAL A 56 4.05 -1.35 7.53
N ARG A 57 3.47 -1.44 6.34
CA ARG A 57 3.20 -2.69 5.64
C ARG A 57 3.80 -2.67 4.25
N ALA A 58 4.21 -3.85 3.79
CA ALA A 58 4.71 -4.04 2.43
C ALA A 58 3.87 -5.11 1.73
N ALA A 59 3.18 -4.71 0.67
CA ALA A 59 2.46 -5.60 -0.21
C ALA A 59 3.29 -5.85 -1.46
N SER A 60 3.80 -7.06 -1.64
CA SER A 60 4.68 -7.42 -2.76
C SER A 60 4.07 -8.52 -3.61
N ILE A 61 3.93 -8.26 -4.91
CA ILE A 61 3.44 -9.21 -5.93
C ILE A 61 4.39 -9.16 -7.13
N GLY A 62 5.15 -10.22 -7.34
CA GLY A 62 6.14 -10.30 -8.42
C GLY A 62 7.16 -9.16 -8.34
N GLN A 63 7.22 -8.33 -9.38
CA GLN A 63 8.13 -7.17 -9.49
C GLN A 63 7.56 -5.88 -8.88
N LEU A 64 6.34 -5.90 -8.35
CA LEU A 64 5.68 -4.73 -7.76
C LEU A 64 5.69 -4.83 -6.23
N SER A 65 6.09 -3.77 -5.54
CA SER A 65 5.90 -3.61 -4.10
C SER A 65 5.23 -2.27 -3.76
N ILE A 66 4.32 -2.28 -2.80
CA ILE A 66 3.66 -1.08 -2.28
C ILE A 66 3.93 -1.01 -0.79
N VAL A 67 4.50 0.11 -0.34
CA VAL A 67 4.72 0.38 1.08
C VAL A 67 3.68 1.38 1.57
N TYR A 68 2.96 1.06 2.63
CA TYR A 68 1.94 1.93 3.19
C TYR A 68 1.91 1.91 4.72
N VAL A 69 1.40 3.00 5.30
CA VAL A 69 1.14 3.13 6.75
C VAL A 69 -0.35 3.02 7.01
N ILE A 70 -0.72 2.24 8.02
CA ILE A 70 -2.08 2.14 8.53
C ILE A 70 -2.31 3.26 9.54
N ASN A 71 -3.11 4.28 9.20
CA ASN A 71 -3.50 5.33 10.13
C ASN A 71 -4.83 5.00 10.78
N GLN A 72 -4.80 4.41 11.98
CA GLN A 72 -6.00 3.96 12.69
C GLN A 72 -6.93 5.12 13.09
N LEU A 73 -6.37 6.27 13.49
CA LEU A 73 -7.14 7.42 13.97
C LEU A 73 -8.03 8.02 12.90
N THR A 74 -7.55 8.05 11.66
CA THR A 74 -8.24 8.68 10.53
C THR A 74 -8.69 7.68 9.47
N ARG A 75 -8.50 6.39 9.76
CA ARG A 75 -8.95 5.25 8.95
C ARG A 75 -8.56 5.34 7.47
N HIS A 76 -7.28 5.69 7.23
CA HIS A 76 -6.72 5.72 5.88
C HIS A 76 -5.39 4.96 5.80
N LEU A 77 -5.07 4.50 4.59
CA LEU A 77 -3.77 3.97 4.21
C LEU A 77 -2.98 5.08 3.52
N ALA A 78 -1.84 5.44 4.09
CA ALA A 78 -0.90 6.38 3.47
C ALA A 78 0.14 5.58 2.69
N VAL A 79 0.02 5.54 1.35
CA VAL A 79 1.00 4.90 0.48
C VAL A 79 2.24 5.77 0.43
N LEU A 80 3.33 5.25 0.99
CA LEU A 80 4.61 5.93 1.07
C LEU A 80 5.36 5.81 -0.26
N ASP A 81 5.40 4.58 -0.79
CA ASP A 81 6.18 4.28 -1.98
C ASP A 81 5.54 3.15 -2.81
N ILE A 82 5.80 3.19 -4.11
CA ILE A 82 5.48 2.13 -5.07
C ILE A 82 6.79 1.80 -5.78
N VAL A 83 7.24 0.56 -5.65
CA VAL A 83 8.48 0.06 -6.27
C VAL A 83 8.12 -0.88 -7.39
N TRP A 84 8.70 -0.66 -8.57
CA TRP A 84 8.53 -1.50 -9.74
C TRP A 84 9.90 -1.88 -10.31
N LEU A 85 10.14 -3.17 -10.49
CA LEU A 85 11.42 -3.73 -10.90
C LEU A 85 11.46 -4.21 -12.38
N GLY A 86 10.50 -3.80 -13.22
CA GLY A 86 10.36 -4.29 -14.62
C GLY A 86 9.84 -3.28 -15.63
#